data_AF-Q021H0-F1
#
_entry.id   AF-Q021H0-F1
#
_cell.length_a   1.000
_cell.length_b   1.000
_cell.length_c   1.000
_cell.angle_alpha   90.00
_cell.angle_beta   90.00
_cell.angle_gamma   90.00
#
_symmetry.space_group_name_H-M   'P 1'
#
loop_
_entity.id
_entity.type
_entity.pdbx_description
1 polymer ?
#
loop_
_entity_poly.entity_id
_entity_poly.type
_entity_poly.pdbx_seq_one_letter_code
_entity_poly.pdbx_strand_id
1 'polypeptide(L)'
;MLVILKKLATLLGGALLFTTAAFAQTQTDKGGGNVQPPHAKPQGYSLEKMAELLAQFGTSGNNPQYYPKTPFQVLYGDPSVTTVTGKVCPDPPGGTGILVSGGKTFVVKPGTEFFVPIAGFDDSPPVVGTFPSQSKDAADYVFGTNDYWARGYTIIVDGDTTAVGPEFLAGPVVTPPLSDGGGTHIIQLGVFLTPMTAGTHLVTIQGEIASNSVLLATGLSCIDEKFTYTVQVVPSH
;
A
#
# COMPACT_ATOMS: atom_id res chain seq x y z
N MET A 1 -2.87 5.37 -2.71
CA MET A 1 -2.36 6.17 -1.58
C MET A 1 -1.91 7.56 -2.02
N LEU A 2 -1.29 7.72 -3.19
CA LEU A 2 -1.10 9.03 -3.84
C LEU A 2 -2.42 9.82 -4.02
N VAL A 3 -3.53 9.10 -4.17
CA VAL A 3 -4.92 9.61 -4.16
C VAL A 3 -5.30 10.31 -2.84
N ILE A 4 -4.73 9.88 -1.70
CA ILE A 4 -4.96 10.49 -0.39
C ILE A 4 -4.21 11.84 -0.31
N LEU A 5 -3.02 11.94 -0.90
CA LEU A 5 -2.27 13.19 -1.02
C LEU A 5 -2.99 14.24 -1.89
N LYS A 6 -3.66 13.84 -2.98
CA LYS A 6 -4.47 14.77 -3.80
C LYS A 6 -5.65 15.39 -3.04
N LYS A 7 -6.15 14.74 -1.96
CA LYS A 7 -7.27 15.25 -1.14
C LYS A 7 -6.84 15.91 0.17
N LEU A 8 -5.57 15.83 0.55
CA LEU A 8 -5.03 16.42 1.78
C LEU A 8 -4.58 17.87 1.57
N ALA A 9 -5.54 18.74 1.21
CA ALA A 9 -5.34 20.20 1.20
C ALA A 9 -6.09 20.92 2.34
N THR A 10 -6.65 20.22 3.32
CA THR A 10 -7.33 20.88 4.44
C THR A 10 -7.32 20.00 5.69
N LEU A 11 -6.96 20.62 6.83
CA LEU A 11 -6.93 20.14 8.22
C LEU A 11 -5.53 19.85 8.80
N LEU A 12 -5.03 20.84 9.55
CA LEU A 12 -3.98 20.70 10.56
C LEU A 12 -4.54 21.24 11.89
N GLY A 13 -4.52 20.43 12.94
CA GLY A 13 -4.76 20.90 14.31
C GLY A 13 -5.26 19.83 15.27
N GLY A 14 -4.34 19.21 16.03
CA GLY A 14 -4.69 18.43 17.24
C GLY A 14 -3.70 17.32 17.55
N ALA A 15 -2.79 17.55 18.50
CA ALA A 15 -1.92 16.52 19.05
C ALA A 15 -2.64 15.75 20.17
N LEU A 16 -2.72 14.43 20.08
CA LEU A 16 -3.19 13.53 21.13
C LEU A 16 -2.02 12.68 21.64
N LEU A 17 -1.84 12.64 22.96
CA LEU A 17 -0.87 11.77 23.64
C LEU A 17 -1.48 10.38 23.83
N PHE A 18 -0.82 9.33 23.32
CA PHE A 18 -1.16 7.94 23.58
C PHE A 18 -0.10 7.27 24.46
N THR A 19 -0.55 6.58 25.51
CA THR A 19 0.24 5.70 26.37
C THR A 19 0.31 4.30 25.76
N THR A 20 1.52 3.79 25.51
CA THR A 20 1.74 2.43 25.01
C THR A 20 1.91 1.44 26.16
N ALA A 21 1.02 0.45 26.26
CA ALA A 21 1.25 -0.76 27.06
C ALA A 21 2.12 -1.74 26.26
N ALA A 22 3.23 -2.19 26.83
CA ALA A 22 4.10 -3.20 26.23
C ALA A 22 3.55 -4.60 26.51
N PHE A 23 3.06 -5.29 25.48
CA PHE A 23 2.73 -6.72 25.56
C PHE A 23 3.96 -7.53 25.13
N ALA A 24 4.40 -8.46 25.99
CA ALA A 24 5.44 -9.42 25.64
C ALA A 24 4.90 -10.41 24.59
N GLN A 25 5.44 -10.36 23.37
CA GLN A 25 5.08 -11.29 22.31
C GLN A 25 5.91 -12.58 22.47
N THR A 26 5.29 -13.64 22.96
CA THR A 26 5.84 -14.99 22.84
C THR A 26 5.82 -15.37 21.37
N GLN A 27 7.00 -15.57 20.76
CA GLN A 27 7.16 -16.13 19.43
C GLN A 27 6.49 -17.50 19.39
N THR A 28 5.29 -17.52 18.80
CA THR A 28 4.51 -18.71 18.49
C THR A 28 4.91 -19.17 17.09
N ASP A 29 4.85 -20.47 16.83
CA ASP A 29 5.10 -21.07 15.51
C ASP A 29 4.46 -20.23 14.41
N LYS A 30 5.26 -19.86 13.40
CA LYS A 30 4.93 -18.89 12.33
C LYS A 30 3.51 -19.12 11.79
N GLY A 31 2.56 -18.35 12.30
CA GLY A 31 1.12 -18.57 12.15
C GLY A 31 0.56 -18.24 10.76
N GLY A 32 1.28 -18.58 9.69
CA GLY A 32 0.90 -18.28 8.31
C GLY A 32 1.20 -16.84 7.89
N GLY A 33 0.45 -16.32 6.93
CA GLY A 33 0.65 -14.95 6.42
C GLY A 33 1.96 -14.74 5.62
N ASN A 34 2.59 -15.80 5.10
CA ASN A 34 3.83 -15.69 4.35
C ASN A 34 3.58 -15.01 2.99
N VAL A 35 4.50 -14.14 2.58
CA VAL A 35 4.49 -13.53 1.25
C VAL A 35 4.69 -14.61 0.19
N GLN A 36 3.77 -14.71 -0.76
CA GLN A 36 3.88 -15.63 -1.87
C GLN A 36 4.85 -15.09 -2.94
N PRO A 37 5.49 -15.95 -3.76
CA PRO A 37 6.32 -15.50 -4.86
C PRO A 37 5.57 -14.55 -5.82
N PRO A 38 6.24 -13.61 -6.49
CA PRO A 38 5.56 -12.58 -7.28
C PRO A 38 4.75 -13.11 -8.48
N HIS A 39 5.11 -14.28 -8.99
CA HIS A 39 4.41 -14.96 -10.08
C HIS A 39 3.35 -15.97 -9.59
N ALA A 40 3.10 -16.05 -8.28
CA ALA A 40 2.06 -16.90 -7.72
C ALA A 40 0.68 -16.48 -8.27
N LYS A 41 -0.19 -17.47 -8.45
CA LYS A 41 -1.57 -17.26 -8.90
C LYS A 41 -2.56 -17.93 -7.95
N PRO A 42 -2.63 -17.50 -6.67
CA PRO A 42 -3.59 -18.08 -5.73
C PRO A 42 -5.00 -17.91 -6.29
N GLN A 43 -5.81 -18.97 -6.23
CA GLN A 43 -7.15 -19.01 -6.84
C GLN A 43 -7.20 -18.59 -8.32
N GLY A 44 -6.08 -18.65 -9.05
CA GLY A 44 -5.98 -18.19 -10.44
C GLY A 44 -5.80 -16.68 -10.65
N TYR A 45 -5.62 -15.87 -9.60
CA TYR A 45 -5.44 -14.42 -9.70
C TYR A 45 -3.96 -14.03 -9.75
N SER A 46 -3.56 -13.24 -10.75
CA SER A 46 -2.22 -12.62 -10.81
C SER A 46 -2.22 -11.22 -10.18
N LEU A 47 -1.02 -10.63 -10.02
CA LEU A 47 -0.88 -9.25 -9.56
C LEU A 47 -1.57 -8.26 -10.53
N GLU A 48 -1.46 -8.46 -11.85
CA GLU A 48 -2.14 -7.63 -12.85
C GLU A 48 -3.66 -7.71 -12.73
N LYS A 49 -4.19 -8.91 -12.48
CA LYS A 49 -5.64 -9.05 -12.29
C LYS A 49 -6.11 -8.33 -11.03
N MET A 50 -5.32 -8.38 -9.96
CA MET A 50 -5.64 -7.64 -8.73
C MET A 50 -5.52 -6.13 -8.93
N ALA A 51 -4.52 -5.66 -9.69
CA ALA A 51 -4.36 -4.24 -10.05
C ALA A 51 -5.59 -3.71 -10.80
N GLU A 52 -6.07 -4.44 -11.81
CA GLU A 52 -7.29 -4.12 -12.56
C GLU A 52 -8.52 -3.99 -11.64
N LEU A 53 -8.74 -5.01 -10.79
CA LEU A 53 -9.91 -5.09 -9.93
C LEU A 53 -9.90 -4.03 -8.82
N LEU A 54 -8.72 -3.65 -8.33
CA LEU A 54 -8.56 -2.66 -7.28
C LEU A 54 -8.49 -1.22 -7.78
N ALA A 55 -8.37 -0.99 -9.09
CA ALA A 55 -8.14 0.35 -9.64
C ALA A 55 -9.16 1.39 -9.17
N GLN A 56 -10.45 1.09 -9.29
CA GLN A 56 -11.52 1.99 -8.85
C GLN A 56 -11.60 2.10 -7.32
N PHE A 57 -11.35 1.01 -6.61
CA PHE A 57 -11.32 1.02 -5.16
C PHE A 57 -10.22 1.93 -4.61
N GLY A 58 -8.99 1.78 -5.10
CA GLY A 58 -7.85 2.59 -4.68
C GLY A 58 -7.98 4.07 -5.08
N THR A 59 -8.39 4.35 -6.32
CA THR A 59 -8.51 5.73 -6.85
C THR A 59 -9.74 6.48 -6.30
N SER A 60 -10.74 5.78 -5.79
CA SER A 60 -11.87 6.44 -5.10
C SER A 60 -11.57 6.85 -3.65
N GLY A 61 -10.37 6.53 -3.13
CA GLY A 61 -10.04 6.71 -1.72
C GLY A 61 -10.64 5.60 -0.85
N ASN A 62 -10.60 4.35 -1.32
CA ASN A 62 -11.13 3.16 -0.65
C ASN A 62 -12.66 3.20 -0.46
N ASN A 63 -13.41 3.74 -1.44
CA ASN A 63 -14.87 3.77 -1.36
C ASN A 63 -15.44 2.34 -1.41
N PRO A 64 -16.18 1.88 -0.38
CA PRO A 64 -16.68 0.51 -0.30
C PRO A 64 -17.55 0.06 -1.48
N GLN A 65 -18.21 1.00 -2.21
CA GLN A 65 -19.01 0.64 -3.39
C GLN A 65 -18.18 0.00 -4.51
N TYR A 66 -16.87 0.27 -4.54
CA TYR A 66 -15.94 -0.26 -5.53
C TYR A 66 -15.08 -1.41 -4.98
N TYR A 67 -15.34 -1.87 -3.75
CA TYR A 67 -14.59 -2.97 -3.16
C TYR A 67 -14.69 -4.22 -4.06
N PRO A 68 -13.55 -4.80 -4.48
CA PRO A 68 -13.59 -5.83 -5.51
C PRO A 68 -14.14 -7.15 -4.97
N LYS A 69 -14.93 -7.83 -5.81
CA LYS A 69 -15.45 -9.17 -5.51
C LYS A 69 -14.37 -10.21 -5.85
N THR A 70 -13.49 -10.48 -4.90
CA THR A 70 -12.40 -11.48 -5.02
C THR A 70 -12.52 -12.51 -3.90
N PRO A 71 -11.87 -13.69 -4.00
CA PRO A 71 -11.82 -14.64 -2.90
C PRO A 71 -10.89 -14.18 -1.76
N PHE A 72 -10.14 -13.10 -1.94
CA PHE A 72 -9.18 -12.58 -0.96
C PHE A 72 -9.81 -11.57 -0.01
N GLN A 73 -9.31 -11.54 1.22
CA GLN A 73 -9.42 -10.36 2.05
C GLN A 73 -8.36 -9.33 1.60
N VAL A 74 -8.81 -8.18 1.10
CA VAL A 74 -7.92 -7.07 0.74
C VAL A 74 -7.60 -6.26 2.00
N LEU A 75 -6.31 -6.11 2.32
CA LEU A 75 -5.86 -5.31 3.47
C LEU A 75 -5.65 -3.85 3.05
N TYR A 76 -6.62 -2.99 3.34
CA TYR A 76 -6.60 -1.57 2.98
C TYR A 76 -6.68 -0.66 4.21
N GLY A 77 -6.07 0.54 4.12
CA GLY A 77 -6.11 1.53 5.19
C GLY A 77 -7.48 2.18 5.34
N ASP A 78 -7.92 2.37 6.58
CA ASP A 78 -9.12 3.16 6.86
C ASP A 78 -8.77 4.66 6.83
N PRO A 79 -9.34 5.44 5.88
CA PRO A 79 -9.02 6.86 5.76
C PRO A 79 -9.45 7.68 6.98
N SER A 80 -10.39 7.19 7.80
CA SER A 80 -10.87 7.91 9.00
C SER A 80 -9.86 7.90 10.16
N VAL A 81 -8.91 6.97 10.15
CA VAL A 81 -7.84 6.85 11.16
C VAL A 81 -6.44 7.04 10.56
N THR A 82 -6.37 7.45 9.29
CA THR A 82 -5.11 7.78 8.64
C THR A 82 -4.60 9.12 9.17
N THR A 83 -3.33 9.17 9.53
CA THR A 83 -2.65 10.36 10.03
C THR A 83 -1.53 10.76 9.09
N VAL A 84 -1.28 12.07 9.03
CA VAL A 84 -0.18 12.65 8.27
C VAL A 84 0.64 13.52 9.22
N THR A 85 1.90 13.16 9.41
CA THR A 85 2.82 13.91 10.25
C THR A 85 3.96 14.47 9.42
N GLY A 86 4.37 15.71 9.68
CA GLY A 86 5.54 16.29 9.01
C GLY A 86 6.82 15.56 9.43
N LYS A 87 7.72 15.31 8.48
CA LYS A 87 9.08 14.81 8.73
C LYS A 87 10.10 15.63 7.94
N VAL A 88 11.35 15.54 8.38
CA VAL A 88 12.49 16.04 7.60
C VAL A 88 12.99 14.91 6.71
N CYS A 89 13.15 15.20 5.43
CA CYS A 89 13.72 14.27 4.46
C CYS A 89 15.24 14.32 4.51
N PRO A 90 15.92 13.16 4.40
CA PRO A 90 17.37 13.12 4.35
C PRO A 90 17.93 13.61 3.00
N ASP A 91 17.13 13.54 1.93
CA ASP A 91 17.54 13.90 0.57
C ASP A 91 16.44 14.71 -0.15
N PRO A 92 16.72 15.96 -0.58
CA PRO A 92 17.89 16.75 -0.19
C PRO A 92 17.92 16.99 1.32
N PRO A 93 19.10 17.20 1.94
CA PRO A 93 19.20 17.48 3.37
C PRO A 93 18.33 18.66 3.80
N GLY A 94 17.43 18.44 4.75
CA GLY A 94 16.49 19.47 5.21
C GLY A 94 15.23 19.60 4.36
N GLY A 95 15.01 18.71 3.39
CA GLY A 95 13.77 18.62 2.62
C GLY A 95 12.55 18.42 3.53
N THR A 96 11.40 18.94 3.11
CA THR A 96 10.13 18.74 3.84
C THR A 96 9.46 17.49 3.32
N GLY A 97 9.04 16.60 4.21
CA GLY A 97 8.29 15.42 3.86
C GLY A 97 7.17 15.14 4.83
N ILE A 98 6.50 14.03 4.59
CA ILE A 98 5.47 13.53 5.49
C ILE A 98 5.66 12.04 5.78
N LEU A 99 5.15 11.60 6.92
CA LEU A 99 4.85 10.20 7.19
C LEU A 99 3.33 10.05 7.15
N VAL A 100 2.86 9.22 6.23
CA VAL A 100 1.47 8.78 6.17
C VAL A 100 1.39 7.46 6.94
N SER A 101 0.57 7.43 7.99
CA SER A 101 0.39 6.22 8.78
C SER A 101 -1.07 5.94 9.10
N GLY A 102 -1.40 4.67 9.28
CA GLY A 102 -2.77 4.25 9.54
C GLY A 102 -2.88 2.75 9.69
N GLY A 103 -4.10 2.24 9.53
CA GLY A 103 -4.38 0.83 9.71
C GLY A 103 -5.85 0.52 9.57
N LYS A 104 -6.18 -0.75 9.76
CA LYS A 104 -7.55 -1.24 9.88
C LYS A 104 -7.53 -2.61 10.55
N THR A 105 -8.58 -2.92 11.30
CA THR A 105 -8.81 -4.28 11.83
C THR A 105 -9.71 -5.07 10.88
N PHE A 106 -9.31 -6.31 10.60
CA PHE A 106 -10.06 -7.27 9.80
C PHE A 106 -10.37 -8.49 10.64
N VAL A 107 -11.59 -9.01 10.56
CA VAL A 107 -12.01 -10.26 11.21
C VAL A 107 -12.36 -11.27 10.12
N VAL A 108 -11.64 -12.38 10.09
CA VAL A 108 -11.73 -13.38 9.00
C VAL A 108 -11.81 -14.80 9.54
N LYS A 109 -12.18 -15.75 8.67
CA LYS A 109 -12.19 -17.18 8.98
C LYS A 109 -10.81 -17.80 8.70
N PRO A 110 -10.48 -18.97 9.30
CA PRO A 110 -9.26 -19.69 8.98
C PRO A 110 -9.27 -20.10 7.51
N GLY A 111 -8.09 -20.14 6.88
CA GLY A 111 -7.97 -20.45 5.45
C GLY A 111 -8.23 -19.26 4.51
N THR A 112 -8.57 -18.08 5.02
CA THR A 112 -8.70 -16.86 4.21
C THR A 112 -7.34 -16.48 3.63
N GLU A 113 -7.24 -16.35 2.30
CA GLU A 113 -6.07 -15.77 1.63
C GLU A 113 -6.18 -14.25 1.56
N PHE A 114 -5.05 -13.56 1.47
CA PHE A 114 -5.01 -12.10 1.50
C PHE A 114 -4.32 -11.53 0.28
N PHE A 115 -4.74 -10.32 -0.10
CA PHE A 115 -4.00 -9.45 -0.99
C PHE A 115 -3.74 -8.12 -0.28
N VAL A 116 -2.48 -7.65 -0.32
CA VAL A 116 -2.05 -6.42 0.34
C VAL A 116 -1.61 -5.42 -0.74
N PRO A 117 -2.48 -4.46 -1.13
CA PRO A 117 -2.05 -3.33 -1.94
C PRO A 117 -1.09 -2.46 -1.13
N ILE A 118 0.13 -2.27 -1.62
CA ILE A 118 1.17 -1.49 -0.95
C ILE A 118 1.15 -0.05 -1.47
N ALA A 119 1.31 0.12 -2.78
CA ALA A 119 1.29 1.42 -3.44
C ALA A 119 0.62 1.30 -4.82
N GLY A 120 -0.07 2.36 -5.24
CA GLY A 120 -0.73 2.45 -6.53
C GLY A 120 -0.37 3.77 -7.19
N PHE A 121 -0.06 3.70 -8.49
CA PHE A 121 0.36 4.81 -9.34
C PHE A 121 -0.51 4.79 -10.59
N ASP A 122 -1.02 5.93 -11.02
CA ASP A 122 -1.92 6.01 -12.17
C ASP A 122 -1.60 7.21 -13.07
N ASP A 123 -2.23 7.24 -14.24
CA ASP A 123 -2.13 8.30 -15.23
C ASP A 123 -3.20 9.41 -15.03
N SER A 124 -3.85 9.50 -13.85
CA SER A 124 -4.76 10.60 -13.55
C SER A 124 -3.98 11.89 -13.22
N PRO A 125 -4.32 13.04 -13.83
CA PRO A 125 -3.64 14.31 -13.54
C PRO A 125 -3.66 14.73 -12.04
N PRO A 126 -2.61 15.44 -11.56
CA PRO A 126 -1.32 15.60 -12.21
C PRO A 126 -0.54 14.29 -12.24
N VAL A 127 0.04 13.96 -13.40
CA VAL A 127 0.88 12.79 -13.58
C VAL A 127 2.30 13.13 -13.14
N VAL A 128 2.90 12.28 -12.30
CA VAL A 128 4.31 12.40 -11.92
C VAL A 128 5.16 11.89 -13.08
N GLY A 129 6.01 12.75 -13.65
CA GLY A 129 6.90 12.36 -14.74
C GLY A 129 6.16 11.91 -16.02
N THR A 130 6.72 10.94 -16.73
CA THR A 130 6.10 10.35 -17.93
C THR A 130 5.55 8.96 -17.60
N PHE A 131 4.23 8.84 -17.50
CA PHE A 131 3.60 7.55 -17.20
C PHE A 131 3.94 6.52 -18.30
N PRO A 132 4.40 5.32 -17.96
CA PRO A 132 4.85 4.34 -18.93
C PRO A 132 3.67 3.80 -19.74
N SER A 133 3.93 3.44 -21.00
CA SER A 133 2.94 2.79 -21.88
C SER A 133 3.14 1.28 -21.99
N GLN A 134 4.22 0.73 -21.43
CA GLN A 134 4.58 -0.68 -21.50
C GLN A 134 5.03 -1.19 -20.13
N SER A 135 4.69 -2.44 -19.79
CA SER A 135 4.98 -3.02 -18.48
C SER A 135 6.48 -3.10 -18.16
N LYS A 136 7.33 -3.27 -19.17
CA LYS A 136 8.80 -3.31 -18.98
C LYS A 136 9.36 -1.99 -18.42
N ASP A 137 8.67 -0.87 -18.62
CA ASP A 137 9.11 0.46 -18.20
C ASP A 137 8.52 0.85 -16.83
N ALA A 138 7.61 0.04 -16.26
CA ALA A 138 6.97 0.31 -14.98
C ALA A 138 7.94 0.27 -13.80
N ALA A 139 8.90 -0.67 -13.83
CA ALA A 139 9.90 -0.78 -12.78
C ALA A 139 10.80 0.46 -12.70
N ASP A 140 11.28 0.95 -13.85
CA ASP A 140 12.11 2.15 -13.91
C ASP A 140 11.32 3.40 -13.49
N TYR A 141 10.04 3.49 -13.87
CA TYR A 141 9.15 4.57 -13.45
C TYR A 141 8.91 4.59 -11.93
N VAL A 142 8.71 3.43 -11.30
CA VAL A 142 8.42 3.36 -9.86
C VAL A 142 9.69 3.44 -9.02
N PHE A 143 10.71 2.65 -9.35
CA PHE A 143 11.90 2.47 -8.50
C PHE A 143 13.13 3.26 -8.97
N GLY A 144 13.13 3.75 -10.21
CA GLY A 144 14.19 4.61 -10.74
C GLY A 144 14.16 6.01 -10.12
N THR A 145 15.30 6.70 -10.15
CA THR A 145 15.51 7.99 -9.47
C THR A 145 14.76 9.18 -10.08
N ASN A 146 14.23 9.03 -11.31
CA ASN A 146 13.70 10.15 -12.08
C ASN A 146 12.24 10.47 -11.75
N ASP A 147 11.42 9.46 -11.47
CA ASP A 147 9.97 9.59 -11.37
C ASP A 147 9.50 9.43 -9.92
N TYR A 148 9.26 8.22 -9.40
CA TYR A 148 8.87 8.07 -7.98
C TYR A 148 10.04 7.80 -7.04
N TRP A 149 11.07 7.09 -7.50
CA TRP A 149 12.17 6.59 -6.66
C TRP A 149 11.65 5.90 -5.37
N ALA A 150 10.65 5.06 -5.53
CA ALA A 150 10.13 4.18 -4.49
C ALA A 150 11.25 3.28 -3.97
N ARG A 151 11.41 3.21 -2.64
CA ARG A 151 12.49 2.45 -2.01
C ARG A 151 12.15 1.99 -0.61
N GLY A 152 12.91 1.01 -0.14
CA GLY A 152 12.77 0.50 1.23
C GLY A 152 11.41 -0.16 1.51
N TYR A 153 10.66 -0.53 0.45
CA TYR A 153 9.36 -1.16 0.62
C TYR A 153 9.51 -2.55 1.24
N THR A 154 8.83 -2.75 2.36
CA THR A 154 8.77 -4.04 3.05
C THR A 154 7.35 -4.34 3.52
N ILE A 155 7.08 -5.63 3.65
CA ILE A 155 5.94 -6.14 4.40
C ILE A 155 6.44 -6.93 5.60
N ILE A 156 5.84 -6.68 6.76
CA ILE A 156 6.22 -7.26 8.05
C ILE A 156 5.01 -7.99 8.59
N VAL A 157 5.07 -9.31 8.72
CA VAL A 157 4.00 -10.15 9.25
C VAL A 157 4.46 -10.76 10.55
N ASP A 158 3.84 -10.37 11.67
CA ASP A 158 4.21 -10.83 13.02
C ASP A 158 5.72 -10.67 13.35
N GLY A 159 6.34 -9.62 12.80
CA GLY A 159 7.77 -9.31 12.95
C GLY A 159 8.67 -9.90 11.86
N ASP A 160 8.20 -10.87 11.08
CA ASP A 160 8.94 -11.41 9.93
C ASP A 160 8.88 -10.42 8.76
N THR A 161 10.05 -9.93 8.34
CA THR A 161 10.18 -8.90 7.29
C THR A 161 10.51 -9.53 5.94
N THR A 162 9.76 -9.13 4.91
CA THR A 162 10.01 -9.46 3.50
C THR A 162 10.19 -8.16 2.70
N ALA A 163 11.28 -8.07 1.94
CA ALA A 163 11.49 -6.98 1.00
C ALA A 163 10.53 -7.10 -0.20
N VAL A 164 9.99 -5.98 -0.67
CA VAL A 164 9.07 -5.93 -1.81
C VAL A 164 9.67 -5.04 -2.89
N GLY A 165 10.18 -5.66 -3.94
CA GLY A 165 10.84 -4.99 -5.06
C GLY A 165 10.01 -4.93 -6.35
N PRO A 166 10.67 -4.57 -7.48
CA PRO A 166 10.06 -4.48 -8.80
C PRO A 166 9.34 -5.74 -9.27
N GLU A 167 9.76 -6.92 -8.79
CA GLU A 167 9.14 -8.20 -9.13
C GLU A 167 7.68 -8.31 -8.67
N PHE A 168 7.27 -7.54 -7.66
CA PHE A 168 5.89 -7.47 -7.14
C PHE A 168 5.05 -6.35 -7.78
N LEU A 169 5.57 -5.71 -8.83
CA LEU A 169 4.90 -4.64 -9.54
C LEU A 169 4.05 -5.22 -10.68
N ALA A 170 2.80 -4.76 -10.76
CA ALA A 170 1.91 -5.06 -11.86
C ALA A 170 1.54 -3.79 -12.62
N GLY A 171 1.52 -3.87 -13.94
CA GLY A 171 1.04 -2.82 -14.83
C GLY A 171 2.11 -2.19 -15.72
N PRO A 172 1.77 -1.13 -16.47
CA PRO A 172 0.45 -0.51 -16.53
C PRO A 172 -0.67 -1.46 -16.95
N VAL A 173 -1.77 -1.45 -16.23
CA VAL A 173 -2.99 -2.19 -16.56
C VAL A 173 -4.06 -1.22 -17.02
N VAL A 174 -4.72 -1.52 -18.14
CA VAL A 174 -5.82 -0.71 -18.68
C VAL A 174 -7.05 -0.84 -17.78
N THR A 175 -7.74 0.27 -17.54
CA THR A 175 -8.89 0.37 -16.64
C THR A 175 -9.99 1.27 -17.25
N PRO A 176 -11.24 1.17 -16.77
CA PRO A 176 -12.21 2.25 -16.97
C PRO A 176 -11.69 3.58 -16.36
N PRO A 177 -12.18 4.75 -16.81
CA PRO A 177 -11.75 6.04 -16.28
C PRO A 177 -11.72 6.09 -14.75
N LEU A 178 -10.55 6.42 -14.19
CA LEU A 178 -10.28 6.36 -12.76
C LEU A 178 -10.98 7.49 -11.98
N SER A 179 -11.34 7.19 -10.74
CA SER A 179 -12.16 8.08 -9.90
C SER A 179 -11.42 9.35 -9.44
N ASP A 180 -10.11 9.44 -9.60
CA ASP A 180 -9.26 10.53 -9.10
C ASP A 180 -8.76 11.51 -10.18
N GLY A 181 -9.29 11.41 -11.40
CA GLY A 181 -8.91 12.33 -12.49
C GLY A 181 -9.14 11.80 -13.90
N GLY A 182 -9.77 10.63 -14.05
CA GLY A 182 -10.12 10.08 -15.36
C GLY A 182 -8.98 9.42 -16.11
N GLY A 183 -7.85 9.13 -15.45
CA GLY A 183 -6.80 8.25 -15.98
C GLY A 183 -7.37 6.91 -16.44
N THR A 184 -6.65 6.19 -17.28
CA THR A 184 -7.09 4.89 -17.83
C THR A 184 -6.10 3.77 -17.56
N HIS A 185 -5.01 4.04 -16.84
CA HIS A 185 -4.00 3.05 -16.51
C HIS A 185 -3.60 3.10 -15.05
N ILE A 186 -3.31 1.93 -14.48
CA ILE A 186 -2.77 1.80 -13.12
C ILE A 186 -1.55 0.87 -13.09
N ILE A 187 -0.57 1.24 -12.28
CA ILE A 187 0.51 0.38 -11.80
C ILE A 187 0.25 0.13 -10.31
N GLN A 188 0.32 -1.12 -9.89
CA GLN A 188 0.09 -1.54 -8.50
C GLN A 188 1.29 -2.32 -7.99
N LEU A 189 1.87 -1.88 -6.88
CA LEU A 189 2.76 -2.68 -6.04
C LEU A 189 1.90 -3.41 -5.01
N GLY A 190 2.01 -4.73 -4.93
CA GLY A 190 1.22 -5.52 -3.98
C GLY A 190 1.69 -6.95 -3.85
N VAL A 191 1.21 -7.63 -2.81
CA VAL A 191 1.60 -9.01 -2.50
C VAL A 191 0.40 -9.88 -2.15
N PHE A 192 0.50 -11.17 -2.45
CA PHE A 192 -0.38 -12.18 -1.88
C PHE A 192 0.24 -12.74 -0.60
N LEU A 193 -0.60 -12.98 0.41
CA LEU A 193 -0.20 -13.71 1.62
C LEU A 193 -0.91 -15.05 1.68
N THR A 194 -0.20 -16.09 2.15
CA THR A 194 -0.83 -17.35 2.52
C THR A 194 -1.83 -17.15 3.66
N PRO A 195 -2.78 -18.06 3.88
CA PRO A 195 -3.67 -17.99 5.03
C PRO A 195 -2.91 -17.91 6.35
N MET A 196 -3.53 -17.26 7.32
CA MET A 196 -3.05 -17.18 8.70
C MET A 196 -3.77 -18.22 9.57
N THR A 197 -3.09 -18.70 10.61
CA THR A 197 -3.66 -19.56 11.65
C THR A 197 -4.66 -18.79 12.51
N ALA A 198 -5.46 -19.48 13.33
CA ALA A 198 -6.33 -18.79 14.27
C ALA A 198 -5.51 -17.94 15.26
N GLY A 199 -5.94 -16.71 15.53
CA GLY A 199 -5.20 -15.77 16.36
C GLY A 199 -5.34 -14.31 15.93
N THR A 200 -4.49 -13.45 16.51
CA THR A 200 -4.34 -12.06 16.10
C THR A 200 -2.97 -11.87 15.47
N HIS A 201 -2.96 -11.34 14.26
CA HIS A 201 -1.77 -11.10 13.47
C HIS A 201 -1.61 -9.61 13.16
N LEU A 202 -0.37 -9.15 13.06
CA LEU A 202 -0.03 -7.81 12.62
C LEU A 202 0.61 -7.87 11.25
N VAL A 203 0.04 -7.14 10.29
CA VAL A 203 0.61 -6.95 8.96
C VAL A 203 0.96 -5.49 8.80
N THR A 204 2.25 -5.17 8.71
CA THR A 204 2.72 -3.80 8.48
C THR A 204 3.29 -3.68 7.08
N ILE A 205 2.89 -2.66 6.34
CA ILE A 205 3.59 -2.19 5.13
C ILE A 205 4.34 -0.92 5.48
N GLN A 206 5.54 -0.77 4.93
CA GLN A 206 6.28 0.48 5.02
C GLN A 206 7.15 0.69 3.79
N GLY A 207 7.46 1.94 3.47
CA GLY A 207 8.31 2.32 2.36
C GLY A 207 8.45 3.84 2.27
N GLU A 208 9.27 4.29 1.32
CA GLU A 208 9.47 5.71 1.03
C GLU A 208 9.39 5.95 -0.48
N ILE A 209 8.79 7.08 -0.84
CA ILE A 209 8.85 7.67 -2.17
C ILE A 209 9.57 9.01 -2.00
N ALA A 210 10.62 9.26 -2.78
CA ALA A 210 11.37 10.51 -2.67
C ALA A 210 11.95 10.86 -4.02
N SER A 211 11.48 11.88 -4.72
CA SER A 211 12.07 12.28 -6.01
C SER A 211 11.85 13.75 -6.29
N ASN A 212 12.60 14.28 -7.27
CA ASN A 212 12.36 15.64 -7.75
C ASN A 212 10.98 15.77 -8.42
N SER A 213 10.51 14.74 -9.12
CA SER A 213 9.19 14.76 -9.77
C SER A 213 8.05 14.78 -8.72
N VAL A 214 8.23 14.08 -7.60
CA VAL A 214 7.31 14.14 -6.45
C VAL A 214 7.35 15.51 -5.79
N LEU A 215 8.54 16.10 -5.60
CA LEU A 215 8.69 17.46 -5.11
C LEU A 215 7.98 18.48 -6.00
N LEU A 216 8.14 18.38 -7.32
CA LEU A 216 7.47 19.28 -8.25
C LEU A 216 5.95 19.09 -8.25
N ALA A 217 5.47 17.85 -8.12
CA ALA A 217 4.03 17.55 -8.13
C ALA A 217 3.31 17.88 -6.82
N THR A 218 4.01 17.77 -5.68
CA THR A 218 3.38 17.81 -4.34
C THR A 218 3.94 18.87 -3.39
N GLY A 219 5.12 19.42 -3.70
CA GLY A 219 5.89 20.27 -2.77
C GLY A 219 6.64 19.49 -1.69
N LEU A 220 6.62 18.14 -1.71
CA LEU A 220 7.27 17.28 -0.72
C LEU A 220 8.51 16.60 -1.30
N SER A 221 9.62 16.62 -0.56
CA SER A 221 10.87 15.93 -0.92
C SER A 221 10.79 14.42 -0.73
N CYS A 222 9.99 13.95 0.24
CA CYS A 222 9.78 12.54 0.52
C CYS A 222 8.41 12.29 1.16
N ILE A 223 7.88 11.10 0.93
CA ILE A 223 6.67 10.58 1.53
C ILE A 223 7.01 9.20 2.09
N ASP A 224 6.98 9.06 3.40
CA ASP A 224 7.03 7.76 4.06
C ASP A 224 5.63 7.22 4.22
N GLU A 225 5.52 5.91 4.13
CA GLU A 225 4.28 5.18 4.35
C GLU A 225 4.53 4.16 5.45
N LYS A 226 3.61 4.07 6.42
CA LYS A 226 3.61 3.02 7.45
C LYS A 226 2.19 2.67 7.86
N PHE A 227 1.65 1.58 7.34
CA PHE A 227 0.32 1.11 7.69
C PHE A 227 0.41 -0.22 8.41
N THR A 228 -0.23 -0.33 9.58
CA THR A 228 -0.31 -1.58 10.34
C THR A 228 -1.76 -2.04 10.41
N TYR A 229 -2.01 -3.22 9.87
CA TYR A 229 -3.30 -3.90 9.90
C TYR A 229 -3.32 -4.96 11.00
N THR A 230 -4.45 -5.05 11.70
CA THR A 230 -4.69 -6.13 12.65
C THR A 230 -5.62 -7.15 11.99
N VAL A 231 -5.18 -8.40 11.88
CA VAL A 231 -5.99 -9.48 11.33
C VAL A 231 -6.37 -10.44 12.45
N GLN A 232 -7.65 -10.54 12.74
CA GLN A 232 -8.22 -11.48 13.71
C GLN A 232 -8.80 -12.68 12.97
N VAL A 233 -8.11 -13.82 13.06
CA VAL A 233 -8.57 -15.08 12.48
C VAL A 233 -9.34 -15.85 13.55
N VAL A 234 -10.66 -15.89 13.40
CA VAL A 234 -11.55 -16.52 14.39
C VAL A 234 -11.57 -18.03 14.18
N PRO A 235 -11.40 -18.87 15.22
CA PRO A 235 -11.49 -20.33 15.09
C PRO A 235 -12.80 -20.78 14.43
N SER A 236 -12.75 -21.86 13.65
CA SER A 236 -13.98 -22.53 13.19
C SER A 236 -14.57 -23.34 14.34
N HIS A 237 -15.82 -23.06 14.70
CA HIS A 237 -16.59 -23.87 15.65
C HIS A 237 -17.10 -25.16 15.01
#